data_AF-A0A434RQI6-F1
#
_entry.id   AF-A0A434RQI6-F1
#
_cell.length_a   1.000
_cell.length_b   1.000
_cell.length_c   1.000
_cell.angle_alpha   90.00
_cell.angle_beta   90.00
_cell.angle_gamma   90.00
#
_symmetry.space_group_name_H-M   'P 1'
#
loop_
_entity.id
_entity.type
_entity.pdbx_description
1 polymer ?
#
loop_
_entity_poly.entity_id
_entity_poly.type
_entity_poly.pdbx_seq_one_letter_code
_entity_poly.pdbx_strand_id
1 'polypeptide(L)'
;MPIEFTHVPGKPANGSFFYDFAETATKLSLIEDAGFRKLVIDDPAGLLANMDIAAQTLDRTPALEVVLTHWAGVVEPAVAARQLAALDLRGGGRLSLRMLSEPLQDSDAEARPVGHSVVWQRIDEYLVLLKRLWSNDKPFDHEGAFYSVKGGYVPRKGPHGGNLTIRLGGQSGTALKVAGRHADIFELAAGSPDEVAQLMQR
;
A
#
# COMPACT_ATOMS: atom_id res chain seq x y z
N MET A 1 10.24 15.31 15.95
CA MET A 1 9.30 14.79 14.94
C MET A 1 7.89 14.94 15.50
N PRO A 2 6.92 15.49 14.76
CA PRO A 2 5.53 15.44 15.19
C PRO A 2 5.04 13.99 15.22
N ILE A 3 4.26 13.63 16.23
CA ILE A 3 3.59 12.33 16.29
C ILE A 3 2.33 12.45 15.42
N GLU A 4 2.21 11.58 14.43
CA GLU A 4 1.02 11.48 13.57
C GLU A 4 0.25 10.19 13.87
N PHE A 5 -1.08 10.29 13.88
CA PHE A 5 -1.94 9.14 14.12
C PHE A 5 -2.54 8.62 12.81
N THR A 6 -2.41 7.31 12.59
CA THR A 6 -3.07 6.57 11.51
C THR A 6 -4.17 5.70 12.11
N HIS A 7 -5.41 5.87 11.65
CA HIS A 7 -6.51 4.99 12.03
C HIS A 7 -6.41 3.70 11.22
N VAL A 8 -6.42 2.57 11.91
CA VAL A 8 -6.48 1.25 11.29
C VAL A 8 -7.81 0.63 11.72
N PRO A 9 -8.81 0.52 10.82
CA PRO A 9 -10.07 -0.11 11.15
C PRO A 9 -9.83 -1.52 11.70
N GLY A 10 -10.36 -1.80 12.88
CA GLY A 10 -10.36 -3.17 13.42
C GLY A 10 -11.23 -4.08 12.53
N LYS A 11 -10.98 -5.39 12.55
CA LYS A 11 -11.87 -6.38 11.93
C LYS A 11 -13.14 -6.50 12.79
N PRO A 12 -14.30 -6.00 12.35
CA PRO A 12 -15.54 -6.15 13.11
C PRO A 12 -15.96 -7.62 13.15
N ALA A 13 -16.71 -8.01 14.19
CA ALA A 13 -17.31 -9.35 14.25
C ALA A 13 -18.33 -9.61 13.13
N ASN A 14 -18.96 -8.55 12.58
CA ASN A 14 -20.06 -8.62 11.63
C ASN A 14 -19.78 -7.84 10.32
N GLY A 15 -18.76 -8.24 9.56
CA GLY A 15 -18.52 -7.70 8.21
C GLY A 15 -17.49 -6.57 8.15
N SER A 16 -17.37 -5.93 6.98
CA SER A 16 -16.38 -4.86 6.76
C SER A 16 -16.71 -3.56 7.49
N PHE A 17 -15.68 -2.83 7.94
CA PHE A 17 -15.83 -1.46 8.43
C PHE A 17 -16.52 -0.54 7.41
N PHE A 18 -16.34 -0.82 6.11
CA PHE A 18 -16.82 -0.03 4.98
C PHE A 18 -18.11 -0.58 4.35
N TYR A 19 -18.79 -1.53 5.01
CA TYR A 19 -19.94 -2.24 4.45
C TYR A 19 -21.16 -1.35 4.18
N ASP A 20 -21.54 -0.50 5.14
CA ASP A 20 -22.68 0.41 5.00
C ASP A 20 -22.25 1.83 4.61
N PHE A 21 -22.82 2.35 3.52
CA PHE A 21 -22.43 3.62 2.93
C PHE A 21 -22.68 4.84 3.84
N ALA A 22 -23.82 4.88 4.55
CA ALA A 22 -24.23 6.00 5.39
C ALA A 22 -23.46 5.99 6.72
N GLU A 23 -23.31 4.80 7.30
CA GLU A 23 -22.53 4.59 8.51
C GLU A 23 -21.05 4.92 8.26
N THR A 24 -20.49 4.53 7.11
CA THR A 24 -19.10 4.83 6.73
C THR A 24 -18.86 6.33 6.67
N ALA A 25 -19.74 7.13 6.06
CA ALA A 25 -19.54 8.58 6.00
C ALA A 25 -19.49 9.22 7.39
N THR A 26 -20.37 8.79 8.29
CA THR A 26 -20.39 9.26 9.68
C THR A 26 -19.11 8.86 10.41
N LYS A 27 -18.66 7.61 10.26
CA LYS A 27 -17.41 7.12 10.85
C LYS A 27 -16.19 7.89 10.35
N LEU A 28 -16.11 8.18 9.05
CA LEU A 28 -15.01 8.94 8.46
C LEU A 28 -14.92 10.36 9.04
N SER A 29 -16.07 11.05 9.18
CA SER A 29 -16.11 12.37 9.83
C SER A 29 -15.62 12.30 11.28
N LEU A 30 -16.09 11.30 12.05
CA LEU A 30 -15.66 11.13 13.44
C LEU A 30 -14.16 10.85 13.56
N ILE A 31 -13.56 10.13 12.60
CA ILE A 31 -12.12 9.87 12.55
C ILE A 31 -11.34 11.17 12.32
N GLU A 32 -11.79 12.03 11.39
CA GLU A 32 -11.20 13.35 11.16
C GLU A 32 -11.31 14.26 12.39
N ASP A 33 -12.51 14.33 12.99
CA ASP A 33 -12.79 15.17 14.16
C ASP A 33 -11.98 14.71 15.39
N ALA A 34 -11.70 13.41 15.51
CA ALA A 34 -10.81 12.86 16.53
C ALA A 34 -9.32 13.16 16.29
N GLY A 35 -8.97 13.81 15.17
CA GLY A 35 -7.62 14.26 14.86
C GLY A 35 -6.75 13.26 14.10
N PHE A 36 -7.31 12.12 13.66
CA PHE A 36 -6.59 11.22 12.76
C PHE A 36 -6.38 11.89 11.40
N ARG A 37 -5.20 11.69 10.82
CA ARG A 37 -4.84 12.28 9.52
C ARG A 37 -4.75 11.24 8.41
N LYS A 38 -4.66 9.97 8.77
CA LYS A 38 -4.45 8.87 7.83
C LYS A 38 -5.38 7.72 8.18
N LEU A 39 -5.91 7.05 7.17
CA LEU A 39 -6.79 5.89 7.31
C LEU A 39 -6.23 4.71 6.51
N VAL A 40 -6.00 3.56 7.14
CA VAL A 40 -5.67 2.33 6.44
C VAL A 40 -6.93 1.71 5.83
N ILE A 41 -6.83 1.33 4.56
CA ILE A 41 -7.82 0.51 3.87
C ILE A 41 -7.19 -0.86 3.63
N ASP A 42 -7.71 -1.87 4.32
CA ASP A 42 -7.24 -3.27 4.30
C ASP A 42 -8.44 -4.21 4.46
N ASP A 43 -9.31 -4.21 3.46
CA ASP A 43 -10.54 -4.99 3.45
C ASP A 43 -10.27 -6.46 3.07
N PRO A 44 -10.90 -7.43 3.76
CA PRO A 44 -10.74 -8.85 3.44
C PRO A 44 -11.28 -9.25 2.06
N ALA A 45 -12.11 -8.43 1.40
CA ALA A 45 -12.56 -8.66 0.03
C ALA A 45 -11.44 -8.45 -1.02
N GLY A 46 -10.29 -7.92 -0.61
CA GLY A 46 -9.07 -7.87 -1.43
C GLY A 46 -8.89 -6.58 -2.23
N LEU A 47 -7.90 -6.60 -3.15
CA LEU A 47 -7.38 -5.38 -3.78
C LEU A 47 -8.42 -4.53 -4.49
N LEU A 48 -9.31 -5.14 -5.28
CA LEU A 48 -10.28 -4.38 -6.07
C LEU A 48 -11.28 -3.65 -5.15
N ALA A 49 -11.74 -4.33 -4.09
CA ALA A 49 -12.56 -3.70 -3.07
C ALA A 49 -11.80 -2.57 -2.35
N ASN A 50 -10.52 -2.76 -2.02
CA ASN A 50 -9.69 -1.71 -1.43
C ASN A 50 -9.58 -0.47 -2.32
N MET A 51 -9.40 -0.64 -3.64
CA MET A 51 -9.35 0.47 -4.59
C MET A 51 -10.68 1.25 -4.63
N ASP A 52 -11.82 0.55 -4.61
CA ASP A 52 -13.15 1.17 -4.62
C ASP A 52 -13.44 1.90 -3.30
N ILE A 53 -13.08 1.30 -2.16
CA ILE A 53 -13.22 1.92 -0.84
C ILE A 53 -12.31 3.16 -0.73
N ALA A 54 -11.10 3.10 -1.28
CA ALA A 54 -10.17 4.23 -1.32
C ALA A 54 -10.73 5.39 -2.12
N ALA A 55 -11.27 5.12 -3.31
CA ALA A 55 -11.94 6.11 -4.13
C ALA A 55 -13.10 6.80 -3.39
N GLN A 56 -13.96 6.02 -2.73
CA GLN A 56 -15.07 6.56 -1.95
C GLN A 56 -14.59 7.38 -0.76
N THR A 57 -13.58 6.91 -0.03
CA THR A 57 -13.02 7.60 1.12
C THR A 57 -12.44 8.96 0.72
N LEU A 58 -11.67 9.01 -0.37
CA LEU A 58 -11.07 10.26 -0.88
C LEU A 58 -12.12 11.30 -1.27
N ASP A 59 -13.25 10.87 -1.85
CA ASP A 59 -14.35 11.77 -2.22
C ASP A 59 -15.11 12.36 -1.03
N ARG A 60 -15.11 11.62 0.08
CA ARG A 60 -15.96 11.92 1.25
C ARG A 60 -15.23 12.65 2.37
N THR A 61 -13.91 12.71 2.27
CA THR A 61 -13.04 13.29 3.30
C THR A 61 -12.24 14.40 2.67
N PRO A 62 -12.26 15.62 3.22
CA PRO A 62 -11.49 16.73 2.68
C PRO A 62 -10.00 16.61 3.00
N ALA A 63 -9.62 15.94 4.10
CA ALA A 63 -8.25 15.99 4.62
C ALA A 63 -7.60 14.63 4.89
N LEU A 64 -8.35 13.54 5.06
CA LEU A 64 -7.72 12.23 5.31
C LEU A 64 -6.84 11.78 4.16
N GLU A 65 -5.60 11.40 4.50
CA GLU A 65 -4.76 10.58 3.65
C GLU A 65 -5.25 9.13 3.70
N VAL A 66 -5.41 8.51 2.54
CA VAL A 66 -5.75 7.10 2.40
C VAL A 66 -4.47 6.29 2.27
N VAL A 67 -4.25 5.37 3.21
CA VAL A 67 -3.19 4.37 3.18
C VAL A 67 -3.77 3.08 2.60
N LEU A 68 -3.66 2.93 1.29
CA LEU A 68 -4.23 1.82 0.53
C LEU A 68 -3.35 0.58 0.66
N THR A 69 -3.89 -0.51 1.20
CA THR A 69 -3.21 -1.81 1.18
C THR A 69 -3.27 -2.42 -0.23
N HIS A 70 -2.10 -2.70 -0.78
CA HIS A 70 -1.89 -3.18 -2.14
C HIS A 70 -0.95 -4.40 -2.18
N TRP A 71 -1.18 -5.29 -3.14
CA TRP A 71 -0.42 -6.53 -3.29
C TRP A 71 0.14 -6.69 -4.70
N ALA A 72 1.41 -7.07 -4.80
CA ALA A 72 2.04 -7.42 -6.07
C ALA A 72 1.54 -8.79 -6.54
N GLY A 73 1.14 -8.88 -7.82
CA GLY A 73 0.66 -10.11 -8.44
C GLY A 73 -0.87 -10.19 -8.64
N VAL A 74 -1.64 -9.21 -8.14
CA VAL A 74 -3.09 -9.14 -8.37
C VAL A 74 -3.43 -8.34 -9.63
N VAL A 75 -2.73 -7.21 -9.85
CA VAL A 75 -2.89 -6.34 -11.02
C VAL A 75 -1.52 -6.05 -11.63
N GLU A 76 -1.42 -6.15 -12.95
CA GLU A 76 -0.19 -5.86 -13.71
C GLU A 76 0.37 -4.46 -13.43
N PRO A 77 1.71 -4.28 -13.34
CA PRO A 77 2.32 -3.01 -12.93
C PRO A 77 1.86 -1.80 -13.75
N ALA A 78 1.76 -1.96 -15.07
CA ALA A 78 1.33 -0.87 -15.96
C ALA A 78 -0.12 -0.44 -15.73
N VAL A 79 -1.00 -1.39 -15.38
CA VAL A 79 -2.41 -1.12 -15.08
C VAL A 79 -2.52 -0.47 -13.70
N ALA A 80 -1.86 -1.06 -12.70
CA ALA A 80 -1.85 -0.54 -11.34
C ALA A 80 -1.27 0.88 -11.27
N ALA A 81 -0.14 1.14 -11.94
CA ALA A 81 0.47 2.48 -11.96
C ALA A 81 -0.49 3.56 -12.48
N ARG A 82 -1.30 3.23 -13.51
CA ARG A 82 -2.32 4.16 -14.05
C ARG A 82 -3.48 4.36 -13.08
N GLN A 83 -3.98 3.29 -12.48
CA GLN A 83 -5.09 3.35 -11.53
C GLN A 83 -4.72 4.12 -10.26
N LEU A 84 -3.55 3.83 -9.70
CA LEU A 84 -3.02 4.52 -8.52
C LEU A 84 -2.77 6.01 -8.80
N ALA A 85 -2.20 6.36 -9.96
CA ALA A 85 -2.03 7.77 -10.34
C ALA A 85 -3.37 8.50 -10.50
N ALA A 86 -4.39 7.85 -11.06
CA ALA A 86 -5.72 8.42 -11.19
C ALA A 86 -6.39 8.61 -9.82
N LEU A 87 -6.23 7.65 -8.91
CA LEU A 87 -6.76 7.69 -7.56
C LEU A 87 -6.08 8.79 -6.73
N ASP A 88 -4.77 8.94 -6.86
CA ASP A 88 -4.00 10.00 -6.20
C ASP A 88 -4.38 11.40 -6.71
N LEU A 89 -4.58 11.55 -8.02
CA LEU A 89 -5.12 12.78 -8.61
C LEU A 89 -6.52 13.10 -8.05
N ARG A 90 -7.41 12.10 -7.96
CA ARG A 90 -8.75 12.25 -7.38
C ARG A 90 -8.69 12.68 -5.92
N GLY A 91 -7.74 12.12 -5.16
CA GLY A 91 -7.48 12.47 -3.77
C GLY A 91 -6.76 13.80 -3.59
N GLY A 92 -6.23 14.42 -4.65
CA GLY A 92 -5.41 15.62 -4.55
C GLY A 92 -4.06 15.39 -3.85
N GLY A 93 -3.44 14.23 -4.02
CA GLY A 93 -2.15 13.89 -3.41
C GLY A 93 -2.27 13.16 -2.06
N ARG A 94 -3.48 12.76 -1.67
CA ARG A 94 -3.80 12.12 -0.39
C ARG A 94 -3.76 10.60 -0.44
N LEU A 95 -2.99 10.00 -1.36
CA LEU A 95 -2.84 8.56 -1.46
C LEU A 95 -1.43 8.11 -1.02
N SER A 96 -1.40 7.13 -0.13
CA SER A 96 -0.22 6.37 0.25
C SER A 96 -0.42 4.91 -0.07
N LEU A 97 0.65 4.22 -0.47
CA LEU A 97 0.63 2.82 -0.84
C LEU A 97 1.24 1.97 0.28
N ARG A 98 0.48 1.05 0.86
CA ARG A 98 0.95 0.09 1.85
C ARG A 98 1.11 -1.28 1.19
N MET A 99 2.34 -1.72 1.02
CA MET A 99 2.66 -3.00 0.39
C MET A 99 2.88 -4.07 1.45
N LEU A 100 2.17 -5.19 1.29
CA LEU A 100 2.34 -6.38 2.11
C LEU A 100 2.74 -7.57 1.26
N SER A 101 3.48 -8.51 1.84
CA SER A 101 3.46 -9.88 1.36
C SER A 101 2.10 -10.49 1.72
N GLU A 102 1.37 -11.05 0.75
CA GLU A 102 0.18 -11.85 1.08
C GLU A 102 0.54 -12.93 2.12
N PRO A 103 -0.36 -13.25 3.07
CA PRO A 103 -0.12 -14.33 4.00
C PRO A 103 0.03 -15.64 3.21
N LEU A 104 1.19 -16.31 3.33
CA LEU A 104 1.32 -17.68 2.85
C LEU A 104 0.35 -18.56 3.65
N GLN A 105 -0.46 -19.37 2.96
CA GLN A 105 -1.37 -20.31 3.62
C GLN A 105 -0.57 -21.36 4.42
N ASP A 106 -1.18 -21.88 5.48
CA ASP A 106 -0.45 -22.68 6.45
C ASP A 106 0.13 -24.00 5.90
N SER A 107 -0.40 -24.48 4.76
CA SER A 107 -0.07 -25.78 4.15
C SER A 107 1.36 -25.95 3.64
N ASP A 108 2.16 -24.88 3.52
CA ASP A 108 3.37 -24.91 2.69
C ASP A 108 4.69 -24.77 3.49
N ALA A 109 4.78 -25.35 4.68
CA ALA A 109 5.87 -25.12 5.63
C ALA A 109 7.30 -25.31 5.05
N GLU A 110 7.52 -26.27 4.16
CA GLU A 110 8.83 -26.51 3.50
C GLU A 110 9.10 -25.55 2.32
N ALA A 111 8.05 -25.15 1.59
CA ALA A 111 8.17 -24.17 0.52
C ALA A 111 8.18 -22.72 1.03
N ARG A 112 7.78 -22.47 2.30
CA ARG A 112 7.69 -21.15 2.92
C ARG A 112 8.96 -20.30 2.78
N PRO A 113 10.19 -20.78 3.06
CA PRO A 113 11.37 -19.92 2.97
C PRO A 113 11.68 -19.46 1.54
N VAL A 114 11.59 -20.37 0.57
CA VAL A 114 11.82 -20.09 -0.85
C VAL A 114 10.70 -19.21 -1.39
N GLY A 115 9.44 -19.60 -1.17
CA GLY A 115 8.26 -18.83 -1.56
C GLY A 115 8.27 -17.43 -0.97
N HIS A 116 8.65 -17.28 0.30
CA HIS A 116 8.77 -15.98 0.94
C HIS A 116 9.83 -15.08 0.27
N SER A 117 11.01 -15.62 -0.04
CA SER A 117 12.03 -14.85 -0.77
C SER A 117 11.55 -14.41 -2.16
N VAL A 118 10.88 -15.30 -2.89
CA VAL A 118 10.36 -15.05 -4.25
C VAL A 118 9.25 -14.00 -4.22
N VAL A 119 8.35 -14.05 -3.23
CA VAL A 119 7.32 -13.04 -3.01
C VAL A 119 7.93 -11.66 -2.84
N TRP A 120 8.99 -11.54 -2.02
CA TRP A 120 9.68 -10.25 -1.83
C TRP A 120 10.43 -9.78 -3.08
N GLN A 121 11.03 -10.68 -3.87
CA GLN A 121 11.63 -10.33 -5.16
C GLN A 121 10.58 -9.84 -6.16
N ARG A 122 9.38 -10.44 -6.16
CA ARG A 122 8.25 -9.97 -6.98
C ARG A 122 7.79 -8.58 -6.55
N ILE A 123 7.67 -8.32 -5.25
CA ILE A 123 7.32 -7.00 -4.71
C ILE A 123 8.39 -5.96 -5.07
N ASP A 124 9.67 -6.31 -4.98
CA ASP A 124 10.80 -5.48 -5.36
C ASP A 124 10.71 -5.05 -6.84
N GLU A 125 10.59 -6.01 -7.76
CA GLU A 125 10.45 -5.71 -9.19
C GLU A 125 9.18 -4.89 -9.49
N TYR A 126 8.07 -5.21 -8.82
CA TYR A 126 6.81 -4.47 -8.94
C TYR A 126 6.97 -3.00 -8.55
N LEU A 127 7.61 -2.73 -7.40
CA LEU A 127 7.83 -1.38 -6.90
C LEU A 127 8.82 -0.60 -7.75
N VAL A 128 9.85 -1.25 -8.29
CA VAL A 128 10.74 -0.65 -9.30
C VAL A 128 9.93 -0.18 -10.51
N LEU A 129 9.06 -1.05 -11.03
CA LEU A 129 8.23 -0.73 -12.20
C LEU A 129 7.23 0.37 -11.92
N LEU A 130 6.52 0.35 -10.78
CA LEU A 130 5.59 1.42 -10.41
C LEU A 130 6.29 2.78 -10.34
N LYS A 131 7.39 2.87 -9.59
CA LYS A 131 8.18 4.11 -9.48
C LYS A 131 8.66 4.60 -10.84
N ARG A 132 9.18 3.71 -11.70
CA ARG A 132 9.64 4.05 -13.05
C ARG A 132 8.48 4.51 -13.96
N LEU A 133 7.32 3.85 -13.89
CA LEU A 133 6.12 4.22 -14.64
C LEU A 133 5.55 5.57 -14.21
N TRP A 134 5.77 5.98 -12.97
CA TRP A 134 5.37 7.29 -12.47
C TRP A 134 6.37 8.39 -12.82
N SER A 135 7.67 8.08 -12.89
CA SER A 135 8.72 9.08 -13.12
C SER A 135 9.19 9.22 -14.56
N ASN A 136 8.82 8.31 -15.48
CA ASN A 136 9.34 8.34 -16.84
C ASN A 136 8.69 9.41 -17.74
N ASP A 137 9.54 10.13 -18.48
CA ASP A 137 9.11 11.11 -19.49
C ASP A 137 8.74 10.47 -20.84
N LYS A 138 9.31 9.31 -21.14
CA LYS A 138 9.09 8.57 -22.40
C LYS A 138 8.75 7.11 -22.13
N PRO A 139 7.97 6.44 -23.01
CA PRO A 139 7.69 5.02 -22.89
C PRO A 139 8.96 4.18 -22.80
N PHE A 140 8.91 3.08 -22.05
CA PHE A 140 10.02 2.13 -21.94
C PHE A 140 9.55 0.68 -22.04
N ASP A 141 10.47 -0.19 -22.42
CA ASP A 141 10.29 -1.64 -22.31
C ASP A 141 11.06 -2.17 -21.11
N HIS A 142 10.54 -3.24 -20.51
CA HIS A 142 11.15 -3.97 -19.40
C HIS A 142 10.87 -5.45 -19.55
N GLU A 143 11.89 -6.26 -19.34
CA GLU A 143 11.80 -7.71 -19.27
C GLU A 143 12.52 -8.15 -18.00
N GLY A 144 11.76 -8.58 -16.99
CA GLY A 144 12.29 -9.02 -15.70
C GLY A 144 11.88 -10.44 -15.36
N ALA A 145 12.14 -10.84 -14.12
CA ALA A 145 11.87 -12.21 -13.66
C ALA A 145 10.37 -12.44 -13.45
N PHE A 146 9.63 -11.39 -13.08
CA PHE A 146 8.21 -11.47 -12.77
C PHE A 146 7.31 -10.73 -13.77
N TYR A 147 7.81 -9.67 -14.41
CA TYR A 147 6.99 -8.82 -15.26
C TYR A 147 7.66 -8.50 -16.60
N SER A 148 6.84 -8.43 -17.64
CA SER A 148 7.21 -7.90 -18.95
C SER A 148 6.32 -6.71 -19.28
N VAL A 149 6.92 -5.57 -19.61
CA VAL A 149 6.22 -4.34 -19.95
C VAL A 149 6.72 -3.87 -21.31
N LYS A 150 5.81 -3.63 -22.25
CA LYS A 150 6.10 -3.00 -23.54
C LYS A 150 5.43 -1.65 -23.63
N GLY A 151 6.16 -0.62 -24.03
CA GLY A 151 5.66 0.75 -24.15
C GLY A 151 5.13 1.30 -22.83
N GLY A 152 5.73 0.90 -21.71
CA GLY A 152 5.35 1.29 -20.35
C GLY A 152 5.32 2.80 -20.18
N TYR A 153 4.13 3.35 -20.04
CA TYR A 153 3.93 4.78 -19.85
C TYR A 153 2.60 5.06 -19.14
N VAL A 154 2.65 5.94 -18.14
CA VAL A 154 1.49 6.55 -17.49
C VAL A 154 1.31 7.96 -18.05
N PRO A 155 0.24 8.25 -18.82
CA PRO A 155 0.05 9.57 -19.44
C PRO A 155 -0.25 10.69 -18.46
N ARG A 156 -0.94 10.38 -17.36
CA ARG A 156 -1.28 11.32 -16.30
C ARG A 156 -0.64 10.85 -15.00
N LYS A 157 0.46 11.48 -14.60
CA LYS A 157 1.13 11.22 -13.32
C LYS A 157 0.33 11.83 -12.16
N GLY A 158 0.57 11.36 -10.95
CA GLY A 158 -0.01 11.95 -9.73
C GLY A 158 0.45 13.41 -9.50
N PRO A 159 -0.22 14.18 -8.62
CA PRO A 159 0.12 15.59 -8.31
C PRO A 159 1.59 15.82 -7.93
N HIS A 160 2.25 14.82 -7.37
CA HIS A 160 3.66 14.87 -6.95
C HIS A 160 4.59 14.12 -7.91
N GLY A 161 4.30 14.11 -9.21
CA GLY A 161 5.06 13.32 -10.19
C GLY A 161 4.95 11.81 -9.97
N GLY A 162 3.88 11.38 -9.29
CA GLY A 162 3.64 10.00 -8.87
C GLY A 162 4.61 9.47 -7.80
N ASN A 163 5.19 10.35 -6.97
CA ASN A 163 5.90 9.94 -5.77
C ASN A 163 4.91 9.65 -4.63
N LEU A 164 4.22 8.51 -4.70
CA LEU A 164 3.37 8.04 -3.60
C LEU A 164 4.24 7.62 -2.42
N THR A 165 3.85 7.99 -1.20
CA THR A 165 4.49 7.46 0.01
C THR A 165 4.25 5.96 0.06
N ILE A 166 5.34 5.19 0.15
CA ILE A 166 5.29 3.73 0.21
C ILE A 166 5.59 3.26 1.63
N ARG A 167 4.65 2.48 2.18
CA ARG A 167 4.79 1.81 3.47
C ARG A 167 5.07 0.33 3.27
N LEU A 168 6.09 -0.18 3.95
CA LEU A 168 6.39 -1.61 4.01
C LEU A 168 6.65 -2.03 5.44
N GLY A 169 6.36 -3.28 5.76
CA GLY A 169 6.75 -3.92 7.01
C GLY A 169 7.41 -5.27 6.77
N GLY A 170 7.67 -6.00 7.85
CA GLY A 170 8.20 -7.36 7.80
C GLY A 170 9.60 -7.49 8.39
N GLN A 171 9.86 -8.59 9.09
CA GLN A 171 11.06 -8.77 9.91
C GLN A 171 12.13 -9.67 9.29
N SER A 172 11.88 -10.26 8.11
CA SER A 172 12.90 -11.07 7.45
C SER A 172 13.99 -10.19 6.83
N GLY A 173 15.18 -10.77 6.65
CA GLY A 173 16.26 -10.08 5.94
C GLY A 173 15.89 -9.69 4.49
N THR A 174 15.01 -10.44 3.81
CA THR A 174 14.54 -10.07 2.46
C THR A 174 13.53 -8.92 2.50
N ALA A 175 12.59 -8.93 3.45
CA ALA A 175 11.62 -7.85 3.65
C ALA A 175 12.33 -6.54 4.00
N LEU A 176 13.29 -6.60 4.93
CA LEU A 176 14.10 -5.44 5.33
C LEU A 176 14.91 -4.87 4.17
N LYS A 177 15.48 -5.71 3.29
CA LYS A 177 16.20 -5.25 2.10
C LYS A 177 15.30 -4.53 1.11
N VAL A 178 14.11 -5.07 0.85
CA VAL A 178 13.12 -4.44 -0.06
C VAL A 178 12.60 -3.15 0.56
N ALA A 179 12.27 -3.16 1.85
CA ALA A 179 11.86 -1.97 2.58
C ALA A 179 12.94 -0.88 2.57
N GLY A 180 14.21 -1.22 2.85
CA GLY A 180 15.31 -0.25 2.82
C GLY A 180 15.56 0.35 1.43
N ARG A 181 15.11 -0.30 0.35
CA ARG A 181 15.18 0.25 -1.02
C ARG A 181 13.95 1.10 -1.38
N HIS A 182 12.78 0.73 -0.89
CA HIS A 182 11.52 1.26 -1.43
C HIS A 182 10.66 2.05 -0.44
N ALA A 183 10.74 1.78 0.85
CA ALA A 183 9.87 2.35 1.86
C ALA A 183 10.24 3.79 2.19
N ASP A 184 9.24 4.64 2.25
CA ASP A 184 9.32 5.95 2.89
C ASP A 184 8.97 5.82 4.38
N ILE A 185 8.12 4.84 4.74
CA ILE A 185 7.74 4.51 6.10
C ILE A 185 7.89 3.00 6.33
N PHE A 186 8.63 2.61 7.36
CA PHE A 186 8.71 1.22 7.81
C PHE A 186 7.70 0.95 8.92
N GLU A 187 6.78 0.02 8.70
CA GLU A 187 5.76 -0.39 9.67
C GLU A 187 6.29 -1.48 10.60
N LEU A 188 6.42 -1.14 11.88
CA LEU A 188 6.86 -2.07 12.92
C LEU A 188 5.69 -2.93 13.40
N ALA A 189 6.00 -4.17 13.76
CA ALA A 189 5.05 -5.03 14.46
C ALA A 189 4.72 -4.42 15.84
N ALA A 190 3.49 -4.60 16.31
CA ALA A 190 3.12 -4.23 17.67
C ALA A 190 3.95 -5.04 18.67
N GLY A 191 4.42 -4.37 19.72
CA GLY A 191 5.24 -4.96 20.77
C GLY A 191 5.37 -4.00 21.95
N SER A 192 5.99 -4.48 23.02
CA SER A 192 6.43 -3.63 24.12
C SER A 192 7.40 -2.54 23.63
N PRO A 193 7.53 -1.40 24.35
CA PRO A 193 8.49 -0.36 23.97
C PRO A 193 9.92 -0.89 23.76
N ASP A 194 10.36 -1.86 24.56
CA ASP A 194 11.69 -2.46 24.45
C ASP A 194 11.85 -3.32 23.19
N GLU A 195 10.85 -4.13 22.85
CA GLU A 195 10.85 -4.91 21.60
C GLU A 195 10.87 -4.00 20.37
N VAL A 196 10.08 -2.92 20.39
CA VAL A 196 10.05 -1.92 19.32
C VAL A 196 11.40 -1.21 19.21
N ALA A 197 12.01 -0.82 20.33
CA ALA A 197 13.33 -0.19 20.35
C ALA A 197 14.43 -1.11 19.79
N GLN A 198 14.39 -2.40 20.11
CA GLN A 198 15.32 -3.38 19.54
C GLN A 198 15.13 -3.54 18.03
N LEU A 199 13.89 -3.56 17.54
CA LEU A 199 13.62 -3.64 16.10
C LEU A 199 14.16 -2.43 15.34
N MET A 200 14.09 -1.22 15.93
CA MET A 200 14.60 0.01 15.32
C MET A 200 16.13 0.06 15.19
N GLN A 201 16.86 -0.75 15.98
CA GLN A 201 18.33 -0.77 15.98
C GLN A 201 18.93 -1.74 14.95
N ARG A 202 18.12 -2.57 14.29
CA ARG A 202 18.56 -3.56 13.30
C ARG A 202 18.69 -2.94 11.91
#